data_AF-A0A6N8QLP2-F1
#
_entry.id   AF-A0A6N8QLP2-F1
#
_cell.length_a   1.000
_cell.length_b   1.000
_cell.length_c   1.000
_cell.angle_alpha   90.00
_cell.angle_beta   90.00
_cell.angle_gamma   90.00
#
_symmetry.space_group_name_H-M   'P 1'
#
loop_
_entity.id
_entity.type
_entity.pdbx_description
1 polymer ?
#
loop_
_entity_poly.entity_id
_entity_poly.type
_entity_poly.pdbx_seq_one_letter_code
_entity_poly.pdbx_strand_id
1 'polypeptide(L)'
;MFTGIVQGTAKLVSIDEKPNFRTHVVELPDHMLDGLETGASVAHNGCCLTVTEINGNHVSFDLMKETLRITNLGDLKVGDWVNVERAAKFSDEIGGHLMSGHIMTT
;
A
#
# COMPACT_ATOMS: atom_id res chain seq x y z
N MET A 1 5.89 -2.71 10.43
CA MET A 1 7.30 -2.41 10.10
C MET A 1 7.62 -3.09 8.79
N PHE A 2 8.49 -2.49 7.98
CA PHE A 2 8.86 -2.96 6.66
C PHE A 2 10.39 -3.11 6.56
N THR A 3 10.84 -3.79 5.53
CA THR A 3 12.26 -4.10 5.25
C THR A 3 12.86 -3.16 4.20
N GLY A 4 12.02 -2.46 3.43
CA GLY A 4 12.45 -1.64 2.30
C GLY A 4 12.76 -2.44 1.04
N ILE A 5 12.43 -3.73 1.01
CA ILE A 5 12.57 -4.60 -0.16
C ILE A 5 11.21 -4.74 -0.84
N VAL A 6 11.08 -4.16 -2.03
CA VAL A 6 9.86 -4.23 -2.83
C VAL A 6 9.59 -5.69 -3.23
N GLN A 7 8.37 -6.17 -2.96
CA GLN A 7 7.95 -7.56 -3.21
C GLN A 7 7.15 -7.71 -4.51
N GLY A 8 6.76 -6.60 -5.13
CA GLY A 8 6.04 -6.57 -6.39
C GLY A 8 5.63 -5.15 -6.77
N THR A 9 4.90 -5.07 -7.88
CA THR A 9 4.19 -3.84 -8.27
C THR A 9 2.71 -4.14 -8.39
N ALA A 10 1.87 -3.16 -8.09
CA ALA A 10 0.43 -3.28 -8.15
C ALA A 10 -0.15 -2.14 -8.98
N LYS A 11 -1.10 -2.45 -9.85
CA LYS A 11 -1.75 -1.47 -10.71
C LYS A 11 -2.90 -0.81 -9.96
N LEU A 12 -2.99 0.51 -9.97
CA LEU A 12 -4.12 1.24 -9.44
C LEU A 12 -5.30 1.11 -10.41
N VAL A 13 -6.32 0.34 -10.04
CA VAL A 13 -7.46 0.01 -10.90
C VAL A 13 -8.69 0.87 -10.62
N SER A 14 -8.79 1.49 -9.44
CA SER A 14 -9.87 2.41 -9.09
C SER A 14 -9.42 3.46 -8.09
N ILE A 15 -10.02 4.65 -8.21
CA ILE A 15 -9.91 5.75 -7.26
C ILE A 15 -11.33 6.24 -6.96
N ASP A 16 -11.70 6.27 -5.68
CA ASP A 16 -12.94 6.86 -5.20
C ASP A 16 -12.64 8.03 -4.26
N GLU A 17 -13.01 9.24 -4.68
CA GLU A 17 -12.76 10.48 -3.94
C GLU A 17 -13.88 10.73 -2.92
N LYS A 18 -13.52 10.82 -1.64
CA LYS A 18 -14.48 11.07 -0.55
C LYS A 18 -14.13 12.38 0.16
N PRO A 19 -15.05 12.96 0.95
CA PRO A 19 -14.83 14.27 1.58
C PRO A 19 -13.59 14.36 2.49
N ASN A 20 -13.18 13.25 3.11
CA ASN A 20 -12.12 13.23 4.14
C ASN A 20 -10.93 12.32 3.80
N PHE A 21 -11.08 11.46 2.81
CA PHE A 21 -10.07 10.48 2.40
C PHE A 21 -10.34 10.07 0.96
N ARG A 22 -9.41 9.35 0.36
CA ARG A 22 -9.56 8.76 -0.97
C ARG A 22 -9.36 7.26 -0.86
N THR A 23 -10.25 6.47 -1.46
CA THR A 23 -10.07 5.02 -1.53
C THR A 23 -9.32 4.68 -2.81
N HIS A 24 -8.19 3.99 -2.68
CA HIS A 24 -7.46 3.39 -3.80
C HIS A 24 -7.72 1.90 -3.83
N VAL A 25 -8.03 1.36 -5.01
CA VAL A 25 -8.08 -0.09 -5.24
C VAL A 25 -6.93 -0.48 -6.14
N VAL A 26 -6.07 -1.37 -5.66
CA VAL A 26 -4.94 -1.89 -6.44
C VAL A 26 -5.15 -3.37 -6.77
N GLU A 27 -4.67 -3.78 -7.93
CA GLU A 27 -4.55 -5.19 -8.31
C GLU A 27 -3.22 -5.73 -7.77
N LEU A 28 -3.28 -6.47 -6.65
CA LEU A 28 -2.10 -7.07 -6.02
C LEU A 28 -1.67 -8.35 -6.76
N PRO A 29 -0.37 -8.63 -6.86
CA PRO A 29 0.12 -9.92 -7.36
C PRO A 29 -0.39 -11.10 -6.53
N ASP A 30 -0.75 -12.20 -7.20
CA ASP A 30 -1.36 -13.38 -6.56
C ASP A 30 -0.52 -13.94 -5.40
N HIS A 31 0.82 -13.93 -5.52
CA HIS A 31 1.72 -14.42 -4.48
C HIS A 31 1.69 -13.58 -3.18
N MET A 32 1.12 -12.37 -3.22
CA MET A 32 0.98 -11.50 -2.04
C MET A 32 -0.37 -11.67 -1.34
N LEU A 33 -1.34 -12.35 -1.96
CA LEU A 33 -2.69 -12.53 -1.42
C LEU A 33 -2.77 -13.60 -0.32
N ASP A 34 -1.85 -14.56 -0.32
CA ASP A 34 -1.87 -15.66 0.65
C ASP A 34 -1.76 -15.15 2.10
N GLY A 35 -2.77 -15.47 2.92
CA GLY A 35 -2.89 -14.95 4.29
C GLY A 35 -2.93 -13.42 4.39
N LEU A 36 -3.41 -12.71 3.37
CA LEU A 36 -3.75 -11.29 3.46
C LEU A 36 -5.14 -11.14 4.10
N GLU A 37 -5.25 -10.25 5.07
CA GLU A 37 -6.48 -10.04 5.82
C GLU A 37 -6.81 -8.54 5.89
N THR A 38 -8.09 -8.21 6.06
CA THR A 38 -8.50 -6.83 6.36
C THR A 38 -7.84 -6.37 7.66
N GLY A 39 -7.30 -5.14 7.66
CA GLY A 39 -6.49 -4.63 8.77
C GLY A 39 -4.99 -4.90 8.63
N ALA A 40 -4.56 -5.73 7.67
CA ALA A 40 -3.14 -5.92 7.38
C ALA A 40 -2.51 -4.62 6.81
N SER A 41 -1.20 -4.47 7.02
CA SER A 41 -0.43 -3.35 6.49
C SER A 41 0.34 -3.72 5.23
N VAL A 42 0.17 -2.92 4.17
CA VAL A 42 0.91 -3.02 2.91
C VAL A 42 1.44 -1.63 2.58
N ALA A 43 2.75 -1.54 2.34
CA ALA A 43 3.37 -0.29 1.93
C ALA A 43 3.15 -0.06 0.43
N HIS A 44 2.63 1.10 0.05
CA HIS A 44 2.52 1.57 -1.34
C HIS A 44 3.53 2.68 -1.55
N ASN A 45 4.50 2.48 -2.46
CA ASN A 45 5.64 3.40 -2.65
C ASN A 45 6.33 3.75 -1.31
N GLY A 46 6.42 2.78 -0.39
CA GLY A 46 7.00 2.97 0.94
C GLY A 46 6.06 3.61 1.97
N CYS A 47 4.84 4.02 1.61
CA CYS A 47 3.86 4.53 2.57
C CYS A 47 2.99 3.38 3.12
N CYS A 48 2.98 3.19 4.45
CA CYS A 48 2.17 2.20 5.13
C CYS A 48 0.68 2.51 4.97
N LEU A 49 -0.07 1.59 4.36
CA LEU A 49 -1.52 1.67 4.26
C LEU A 49 -2.17 0.41 4.83
N THR A 50 -3.40 0.57 5.31
CA THR A 50 -4.18 -0.53 5.89
C THR A 50 -5.18 -1.06 4.86
N VAL A 51 -5.20 -2.38 4.69
CA VAL A 51 -6.19 -3.06 3.85
C VAL A 51 -7.59 -2.86 4.44
N THR A 52 -8.50 -2.26 3.70
CA THR A 52 -9.89 -2.01 4.13
C THR A 52 -10.88 -3.02 3.55
N GLU A 53 -10.61 -3.55 2.36
CA GLU A 53 -11.44 -4.55 1.68
C GLU A 53 -10.57 -5.43 0.77
N ILE A 54 -10.96 -6.70 0.61
CA ILE A 54 -10.33 -7.67 -0.30
C ILE A 54 -11.41 -8.28 -1.17
N ASN A 55 -11.31 -8.12 -2.49
CA ASN A 55 -12.18 -8.73 -3.47
C ASN A 55 -11.32 -9.43 -4.55
N GLY A 56 -11.00 -10.70 -4.32
CA GLY A 56 -10.02 -11.42 -5.14
C GLY A 56 -8.64 -10.78 -5.04
N ASN A 57 -8.06 -10.40 -6.17
CA ASN A 57 -6.78 -9.69 -6.23
C ASN A 57 -6.94 -8.15 -6.18
N HIS A 58 -8.16 -7.63 -6.15
CA HIS A 58 -8.43 -6.21 -5.96
C HIS A 58 -8.52 -5.88 -4.47
N VAL A 59 -7.59 -5.05 -3.99
CA VAL A 59 -7.44 -4.72 -2.57
C VAL A 59 -7.57 -3.22 -2.37
N SER A 60 -8.45 -2.85 -1.44
CA SER A 60 -8.80 -1.46 -1.15
C SER A 60 -8.00 -0.90 0.03
N PHE A 61 -7.66 0.39 -0.07
CA PHE A 61 -6.94 1.15 0.93
C PHE A 61 -7.53 2.55 1.05
N ASP A 62 -7.77 3.02 2.27
CA ASP A 62 -8.23 4.38 2.53
C ASP A 62 -7.07 5.30 2.88
N LEU A 63 -6.83 6.31 2.05
CA LEU A 63 -5.75 7.26 2.20
C LEU A 63 -6.30 8.57 2.77
N MET A 64 -5.84 8.91 3.98
CA MET A 64 -6.20 10.17 4.63
C MET A 64 -5.63 11.36 3.85
N LYS A 65 -6.25 12.54 3.97
CA LYS A 65 -5.77 13.78 3.32
C LYS A 65 -4.29 14.06 3.57
N GLU A 66 -3.80 13.81 4.79
CA GLU A 66 -2.39 14.03 5.10
C GLU A 66 -1.48 13.09 4.32
N THR A 67 -1.83 11.80 4.21
CA THR A 67 -1.11 10.84 3.37
C THR A 67 -1.08 11.29 1.91
N LEU A 68 -2.22 11.72 1.36
CA LEU A 68 -2.28 12.22 -0.01
C LEU A 68 -1.45 13.48 -0.22
N ARG A 69 -1.32 14.32 0.82
CA ARG A 69 -0.58 15.59 0.78
C ARG A 69 0.94 15.41 0.80
N ILE A 70 1.45 14.46 1.59
CA ILE A 70 2.90 14.29 1.85
C ILE A 70 3.53 13.14 1.07
N THR A 71 2.76 12.48 0.19
CA THR A 71 3.25 11.37 -0.64
C THR A 71 2.89 11.62 -2.10
N ASN A 72 3.56 10.92 -3.00
CA ASN A 72 3.20 10.93 -4.42
C ASN A 72 1.86 10.22 -4.71
N LEU A 73 1.23 9.59 -3.72
CA LEU A 73 -0.01 8.84 -3.91
C LEU A 73 -1.19 9.76 -4.26
N GLY A 74 -1.13 11.04 -3.89
CA GLY A 74 -2.14 12.04 -4.27
C GLY A 74 -2.20 12.36 -5.77
N ASP A 75 -1.08 12.17 -6.47
CA ASP A 75 -0.92 12.52 -7.89
C ASP A 75 -1.21 11.35 -8.85
N LEU A 76 -1.37 10.14 -8.29
CA LEU A 76 -1.63 8.92 -9.08
C LEU A 76 -2.98 8.97 -9.78
N LYS A 77 -3.03 8.32 -10.95
CA LYS A 77 -4.22 8.12 -11.76
C LYS A 77 -4.49 6.62 -11.94
N VAL A 78 -5.74 6.28 -12.22
CA VAL A 78 -6.09 4.90 -12.61
C VAL A 78 -5.23 4.48 -13.80
N GLY A 79 -4.58 3.32 -13.68
CA GLY A 79 -3.63 2.79 -14.65
C GLY A 79 -2.17 2.89 -14.21
N ASP A 80 -1.84 3.78 -13.26
CA ASP A 80 -0.49 3.90 -12.71
C ASP A 80 -0.13 2.68 -11.86
N TRP A 81 1.17 2.50 -11.64
CA TRP A 81 1.73 1.39 -10.85
C TRP A 81 2.38 1.91 -9.57
N VAL A 82 2.27 1.12 -8.50
CA VAL A 82 2.94 1.38 -7.23
C VAL A 82 3.80 0.20 -6.82
N ASN A 83 4.93 0.47 -6.17
CA ASN A 83 5.71 -0.55 -5.50
C ASN A 83 4.95 -1.02 -4.26
N VAL A 84 4.89 -2.35 -4.05
CA VAL A 84 4.21 -2.94 -2.90
C VAL A 84 5.13 -3.81 -2.06
N GLU A 85 4.96 -3.73 -0.75
CA GLU A 85 5.66 -4.54 0.25
C GLU A 85 4.70 -4.84 1.42
N ARG A 86 4.55 -6.11 1.81
CA ARG A 86 3.79 -6.47 3.02
C ARG A 86 4.60 -6.17 4.27
N ALA A 87 3.93 -5.82 5.37
CA ALA A 87 4.60 -5.71 6.66
C ALA A 87 5.28 -7.03 7.04
N ALA A 88 6.51 -6.93 7.55
CA ALA A 88 7.31 -8.07 7.97
C ALA A 88 6.65 -8.76 9.18
N LYS A 89 6.64 -10.09 9.16
CA LYS A 89 6.25 -10.94 10.29
C LYS A 89 7.42 -11.07 11.27
N PHE A 90 7.11 -11.56 12.47
CA PHE A 90 8.15 -11.88 13.44
C PHE A 90 9.06 -12.99 12.86
N SER A 91 10.37 -12.78 12.96
CA SER A 91 11.42 -13.65 12.38
C SER A 91 11.61 -13.58 10.87
N ASP A 92 10.95 -12.65 10.16
CA ASP A 92 11.31 -12.35 8.77
C ASP A 92 12.71 -11.74 8.70
N GLU A 93 13.44 -12.06 7.63
CA GLU A 93 14.72 -11.45 7.34
C GLU A 93 14.55 -9.96 7.00
N ILE A 94 15.34 -9.10 7.64
CA ILE A 94 15.44 -7.68 7.28
C ILE A 94 16.64 -7.52 6.34
N GLY A 95 16.46 -7.86 5.06
CA GLY A 95 17.53 -7.79 4.06
C GLY A 95 17.93 -6.37 3.66
N GLY A 96 17.00 -5.41 3.79
CA GLY A 96 17.26 -3.98 3.64
C GLY A 96 17.57 -3.32 4.99
N HIS A 97 16.63 -2.52 5.47
CA HIS A 97 16.72 -1.86 6.78
C HIS A 97 15.32 -1.64 7.37
N LEU A 98 15.24 -1.39 8.67
CA LEU A 98 13.96 -1.14 9.34
C LEU A 98 13.31 0.15 8.83
N MET A 99 12.17 -0.01 8.16
CA MET A 99 11.34 1.09 7.66
C MET A 99 10.04 1.17 8.44
N SER A 100 9.66 2.39 8.82
CA SER A 100 8.39 2.66 9.49
C SER A 100 7.20 2.60 8.54
N GLY A 101 7.41 3.04 7.29
CA GLY A 101 6.35 3.32 6.33
C GLY A 101 5.67 4.69 6.52
N HIS A 102 6.23 5.56 7.36
CA HIS A 102 5.78 6.95 7.53
C HIS A 102 6.62 7.88 6.66
N ILE A 103 6.00 8.44 5.62
CA ILE A 103 6.65 9.38 4.71
C ILE A 103 6.67 10.77 5.35
N MET A 104 7.79 11.49 5.20
CA MET A 104 7.97 12.83 5.79
C MET A 104 7.66 13.96 4.81
N THR A 105 8.07 13.80 3.54
CA THR A 105 7.86 14.77 2.46
C THR A 105 8.02 14.10 1.11
N THR A 106 7.46 14.75 0.08
CA THR A 106 7.72 14.51 -1.34
C THR A 106 8.70 15.54 -1.90
#